data_AF-A0A0E3JX75-F1
#
_entry.id   AF-A0A0E3JX75-F1
#
_cell.length_a   1.000
_cell.length_b   1.000
_cell.length_c   1.000
_cell.angle_alpha   90.00
_cell.angle_beta   90.00
_cell.angle_gamma   90.00
#
_symmetry.space_group_name_H-M   'P 1'
#
loop_
_entity.id
_entity.type
_entity.pdbx_description
1 polymer ?
#
loop_
_entity_poly.entity_id
_entity_poly.type
_entity_poly.pdbx_seq_one_letter_code
_entity_poly.pdbx_strand_id
1 'polypeptide(L)'
;MKKMDEMEKVITLKSIRVSWSFVALFLFVWGIKNYIDGMGETLPMVLFTSQVLILLISKYIYMIKVDDKDSKASLIKLIVVTLFLILVGFILYYFKSGF
;
A
#
# COMPACT_ATOMS: atom_id res chain seq x y z
N MET A 1 33.19 8.62 1.08
CA MET A 1 31.84 8.04 1.23
C MET A 1 31.99 6.54 1.45
N LYS A 2 31.56 6.01 2.60
CA LYS A 2 31.70 4.58 2.93
C LYS A 2 30.68 3.80 2.10
N LYS A 3 31.14 2.79 1.33
CA LYS A 3 30.24 1.86 0.64
C LYS A 3 29.49 1.10 1.74
N MET A 4 28.18 1.29 1.83
CA MET A 4 27.34 0.55 2.77
C MET A 4 27.38 -0.93 2.42
N ASP A 5 27.57 -1.76 3.44
CA ASP A 5 27.74 -3.19 3.27
C ASP A 5 26.45 -3.82 2.73
N GLU A 6 26.57 -4.91 1.97
CA GLU A 6 25.40 -5.50 1.29
C GLU A 6 24.34 -5.98 2.28
N MET A 7 24.78 -6.52 3.43
CA MET A 7 23.89 -6.93 4.51
C MET A 7 23.14 -5.75 5.14
N GLU A 8 23.80 -4.62 5.37
CA GLU A 8 23.18 -3.41 5.93
C GLU A 8 22.11 -2.84 4.98
N LYS A 9 22.33 -2.92 3.66
CA LYS A 9 21.32 -2.56 2.65
C LYS A 9 20.09 -3.43 2.73
N VAL A 10 20.24 -4.75 2.82
CA VAL A 10 19.11 -5.68 2.89
C VAL A 10 18.28 -5.44 4.15
N ILE A 11 18.93 -5.28 5.30
CA ILE A 11 18.26 -4.97 6.57
C ILE A 11 17.49 -3.65 6.44
N THR A 12 18.13 -2.61 5.92
CA THR A 12 17.51 -1.28 5.75
C THR A 12 16.28 -1.36 4.83
N LEU A 13 16.38 -2.03 3.69
CA LEU A 13 15.26 -2.20 2.75
C LEU A 13 14.10 -2.98 3.35
N LYS A 14 14.40 -4.02 4.14
CA LYS A 14 13.38 -4.82 4.83
C LYS A 14 12.68 -3.99 5.90
N SER A 15 13.42 -3.21 6.68
CA SER A 15 12.87 -2.30 7.70
C SER A 15 12.01 -1.21 7.09
N ILE A 16 12.43 -0.58 5.98
CA ILE A 16 11.63 0.41 5.25
C ILE A 16 10.33 -0.23 4.76
N ARG A 17 10.38 -1.45 4.21
CA ARG A 17 9.18 -2.16 3.75
C ARG A 17 8.18 -2.39 4.90
N VAL A 18 8.66 -2.82 6.06
CA VAL A 18 7.80 -3.04 7.25
C VAL A 18 7.20 -1.72 7.74
N SER A 19 8.01 -0.67 7.84
CA SER A 19 7.54 0.67 8.23
C SER A 19 6.45 1.18 7.29
N TRP A 20 6.65 1.01 5.99
CA TRP A 20 5.68 1.42 4.98
C TRP A 20 4.37 0.63 5.07
N SER A 21 4.44 -0.69 5.28
CA SER A 21 3.26 -1.52 5.51
C SER A 21 2.49 -1.11 6.77
N PHE A 22 3.20 -0.74 7.84
CA PHE A 22 2.57 -0.24 9.06
C PHE A 22 1.82 1.08 8.83
N VAL A 23 2.44 2.04 8.13
CA VAL A 23 1.78 3.32 7.78
C VAL A 23 0.57 3.09 6.90
N ALA A 24 0.66 2.22 5.89
CA ALA A 24 -0.47 1.90 5.02
C ALA A 24 -1.66 1.30 5.81
N LEU A 25 -1.41 0.36 6.72
CA LEU A 25 -2.44 -0.21 7.60
C LEU A 25 -3.06 0.85 8.51
N PHE A 26 -2.24 1.71 9.11
CA PHE A 26 -2.70 2.74 10.01
C PHE A 26 -3.59 3.78 9.30
N LEU A 27 -3.18 4.23 8.10
CA LEU A 27 -3.96 5.14 7.27
C LEU A 27 -5.27 4.50 6.79
N PHE A 28 -5.26 3.21 6.49
CA PHE A 28 -6.46 2.47 6.13
C PHE A 28 -7.48 2.43 7.27
N VAL A 29 -7.04 2.06 8.49
CA VAL A 29 -7.90 2.05 9.68
C VAL A 29 -8.40 3.46 10.02
N TRP A 30 -7.54 4.48 9.93
CA TRP A 30 -7.94 5.86 10.16
C TRP A 30 -8.97 6.32 9.11
N GLY A 31 -8.74 6.01 7.83
CA GLY A 31 -9.69 6.30 6.76
C GLY A 31 -11.07 5.73 7.04
N ILE A 32 -11.14 4.46 7.46
CA ILE A 32 -12.40 3.81 7.88
C ILE A 32 -13.01 4.54 9.08
N LYS A 33 -12.23 4.90 10.10
CA LYS A 33 -12.72 5.59 11.30
C LYS A 33 -13.31 6.97 10.97
N ASN A 34 -12.61 7.78 10.18
CA ASN A 34 -13.13 9.08 9.72
C ASN A 34 -14.39 8.95 8.87
N TYR A 35 -14.46 7.88 8.07
CA TYR A 35 -15.63 7.56 7.27
C TYR A 35 -16.83 7.22 8.18
N ILE A 36 -16.60 6.40 9.21
CA ILE A 36 -17.61 6.11 10.25
C ILE A 36 -18.03 7.41 10.95
N ASP A 37 -17.11 8.32 11.24
CA ASP A 37 -17.43 9.59 11.89
C ASP A 37 -18.16 10.59 10.96
N GLY A 38 -18.45 10.22 9.70
CA GLY A 38 -19.17 11.06 8.74
C GLY A 38 -18.33 12.21 8.19
N MET A 39 -17.01 12.18 8.36
CA MET A 39 -16.10 13.27 7.98
C MET A 39 -15.77 13.34 6.47
N GLY A 40 -16.43 12.54 5.63
CA GLY A 40 -16.24 12.52 4.18
C GLY A 40 -14.89 11.93 3.72
N GLU A 41 -14.47 12.25 2.49
CA GLU A 41 -13.10 11.95 2.04
C GLU A 41 -12.11 12.75 2.87
N THR A 42 -11.27 12.03 3.62
CA THR A 42 -10.32 12.64 4.54
C THR A 42 -8.88 12.41 4.09
N LEU A 43 -8.00 13.31 4.51
CA LEU A 43 -6.54 13.25 4.32
C LEU A 43 -5.93 11.84 4.43
N PRO A 44 -6.32 10.97 5.39
CA PRO A 44 -5.80 9.61 5.49
C PRO A 44 -6.05 8.74 4.24
N MET A 45 -7.23 8.85 3.60
CA MET A 45 -7.56 8.08 2.40
C MET A 45 -6.76 8.54 1.18
N VAL A 46 -6.53 9.85 1.06
CA VAL A 46 -5.69 10.42 -0.01
C VAL A 46 -4.23 9.97 0.17
N LEU A 47 -3.72 9.99 1.41
CA LEU A 47 -2.37 9.53 1.73
C LEU A 47 -2.21 8.02 1.49
N PHE A 48 -3.19 7.21 1.87
CA PHE A 48 -3.19 5.78 1.59
C PHE A 48 -3.16 5.50 0.07
N THR A 49 -4.01 6.19 -0.69
CA THR A 49 -4.12 6.00 -2.14
C THR A 49 -2.84 6.42 -2.86
N SER A 50 -2.26 7.58 -2.49
CA SER A 50 -1.00 8.06 -3.07
C SER A 50 0.18 7.13 -2.78
N GLN A 51 0.24 6.57 -1.58
CA GLN A 51 1.23 5.54 -1.21
C GLN A 51 1.12 4.32 -2.14
N VAL A 52 -0.08 3.75 -2.27
CA VAL A 52 -0.33 2.61 -3.15
C VAL A 52 0.05 2.92 -4.59
N LEU A 53 -0.30 4.10 -5.11
CA LEU A 53 0.05 4.53 -6.47
C LEU A 53 1.56 4.64 -6.69
N ILE A 54 2.29 5.29 -5.78
CA ILE A 54 3.75 5.42 -5.86
C ILE A 54 4.38 4.03 -5.87
N LEU A 55 3.88 3.11 -5.05
CA LEU A 55 4.40 1.75 -4.99
C LEU A 55 4.17 0.98 -6.30
N LEU A 56 2.98 1.11 -6.90
CA LEU A 56 2.66 0.50 -8.20
C LEU A 56 3.54 1.07 -9.31
N ILE A 57 3.67 2.41 -9.39
CA ILE A 57 4.51 3.08 -10.39
C ILE A 57 5.97 2.66 -10.24
N SER A 58 6.50 2.71 -9.01
CA SER A 58 7.89 2.34 -8.74
C SER A 58 8.14 0.90 -9.21
N LYS A 59 7.29 -0.03 -8.78
CA LYS A 59 7.40 -1.43 -9.17
C LYS A 59 7.25 -1.64 -10.68
N TYR A 60 6.36 -0.91 -11.35
CA TYR A 60 6.20 -0.97 -12.81
C TYR A 60 7.47 -0.51 -13.54
N ILE A 61 8.09 0.60 -13.10
CA ILE A 61 9.36 1.09 -13.66
C ILE A 61 10.48 0.05 -13.48
N TYR A 62 10.60 -0.54 -12.29
CA TYR A 62 11.60 -1.58 -12.05
C TYR A 62 11.34 -2.83 -12.90
N MET A 63 10.08 -3.19 -13.15
CA MET A 63 9.72 -4.31 -14.01
C MET A 63 10.03 -4.04 -15.49
N ILE A 64 9.83 -2.83 -16.00
CA ILE A 64 10.26 -2.50 -17.38
C ILE A 64 11.77 -2.68 -17.53
N LYS A 65 12.53 -2.35 -16.48
CA LYS A 65 14.00 -2.46 -16.49
C LYS A 65 14.49 -3.90 -16.36
N VAL A 66 13.70 -4.78 -15.75
CA VAL A 66 14.04 -6.17 -15.43
C VAL A 66 12.94 -7.03 -16.04
N ASP A 67 13.13 -7.49 -17.28
CA ASP A 67 12.17 -8.35 -18.03
C ASP A 67 12.08 -9.76 -17.42
N ASP A 68 11.66 -9.81 -16.17
CA ASP A 68 11.57 -11.00 -15.35
C ASP A 68 10.11 -11.35 -15.10
N LYS A 69 9.73 -12.55 -15.55
CA LYS A 69 8.37 -13.08 -15.47
C LYS A 69 7.93 -13.31 -14.01
N ASP A 70 8.85 -13.55 -13.08
CA ASP A 70 8.52 -13.76 -11.66
C ASP A 70 8.06 -12.45 -10.99
N SER A 71 8.62 -11.33 -11.44
CA SER A 71 8.25 -9.99 -10.98
C SER A 71 6.79 -9.64 -11.32
N LYS A 72 6.26 -10.14 -12.45
CA LYS A 72 4.84 -9.97 -12.85
C LYS A 72 3.88 -10.61 -11.85
N ALA A 73 4.20 -11.81 -11.35
CA ALA A 73 3.38 -12.48 -10.33
C ALA A 73 3.35 -11.70 -9.00
N SER A 74 4.46 -11.06 -8.63
CA SER A 74 4.56 -10.18 -7.46
C SER A 74 3.74 -8.89 -7.60
N LEU A 75 3.60 -8.33 -8.81
CA LEU A 75 2.70 -7.21 -9.07
C LEU A 75 1.24 -7.61 -8.95
N ILE A 76 0.86 -8.73 -9.58
CA ILE A 76 -0.51 -9.22 -9.56
C ILE A 76 -0.95 -9.49 -8.12
N LYS A 77 -0.12 -10.16 -7.31
CA LYS A 77 -0.40 -10.36 -5.87
C LYS A 77 -0.65 -9.05 -5.14
N LEU A 78 0.12 -8.01 -5.45
CA LEU A 78 0.00 -6.72 -4.78
C LEU A 78 -1.27 -5.95 -5.21
N ILE A 79 -1.57 -5.96 -6.51
CA ILE A 79 -2.82 -5.41 -7.05
C ILE A 79 -4.03 -6.12 -6.45
N VAL A 80 -3.99 -7.45 -6.36
CA VAL A 80 -5.06 -8.26 -5.76
C VAL A 80 -5.25 -7.91 -4.28
N VAL A 81 -4.18 -7.80 -3.50
CA VAL A 81 -4.26 -7.38 -2.08
C VAL A 81 -4.83 -5.97 -1.95
N THR A 82 -4.39 -5.03 -2.78
CA THR A 82 -4.92 -3.66 -2.78
C THR A 82 -6.40 -3.64 -3.14
N LEU A 83 -6.82 -4.35 -4.19
CA LEU A 83 -8.23 -4.45 -4.59
C LEU A 83 -9.07 -5.12 -3.52
N PHE A 84 -8.54 -6.15 -2.84
CA PHE A 84 -9.19 -6.79 -1.71
C PHE A 84 -9.39 -5.80 -0.56
N LEU A 85 -8.39 -5.00 -0.20
CA LEU A 85 -8.54 -3.96 0.83
C LEU A 85 -9.60 -2.91 0.45
N ILE A 86 -9.65 -2.50 -0.81
CA ILE A 86 -10.69 -1.57 -1.31
C ILE A 86 -12.07 -2.22 -1.22
N LEU A 87 -12.22 -3.48 -1.66
CA LEU A 87 -13.48 -4.22 -1.57
C LEU A 87 -13.94 -4.39 -0.11
N VAL A 88 -13.02 -4.73 0.80
CA VAL A 88 -13.32 -4.81 2.24
C VAL A 88 -13.80 -3.46 2.76
N GLY A 89 -13.12 -2.36 2.41
CA GLY A 89 -13.56 -1.01 2.74
C GLY A 89 -14.96 -0.68 2.18
N PHE A 90 -15.24 -1.11 0.94
CA PHE A 90 -16.52 -0.91 0.28
C PHE A 90 -17.66 -1.74 0.89
N ILE A 91 -17.38 -2.99 1.29
CA ILE A 91 -18.34 -3.84 2.00
C ILE A 91 -18.68 -3.24 3.36
N LEU A 92 -17.66 -2.77 4.10
CA LEU A 92 -17.87 -2.06 5.37
C LEU A 92 -18.69 -0.78 5.18
N TYR A 93 -18.49 -0.07 4.06
CA TYR A 93 -19.33 1.07 3.68
C TYR A 93 -20.81 0.69 3.50
N TYR A 94 -21.10 -0.33 2.69
CA TYR A 94 -22.49 -0.78 2.46
C TYR A 94 -23.17 -1.28 3.74
N PHE A 95 -22.42 -1.93 4.63
CA PHE A 95 -22.96 -2.43 5.90
C PHE A 95 -23.39 -1.29 6.84
N LYS A 96 -22.73 -0.12 6.77
CA LYS A 96 -23.11 1.05 7.55
C LYS A 96 -24.25 1.86 6.91
N SER A 97 -24.32 1.92 5.58
CA SER A 97 -25.36 2.69 4.86
C SER A 97 -26.72 1.97 4.82
N GLY A 98 -26.76 0.69 5.21
CA GLY A 98 -27.96 -0.16 5.21
C GLY A 98 -28.69 -0.29 6.55
N PHE A 99 -28.34 0.50 7.57
CA PHE A 99 -28.98 0.55 8.89
C PHE A 99 -29.22 2.00 9.31
#